data_AF-A0A7J3Z5Y4-F1
#
_entry.id   AF-A0A7J3Z5Y4-F1
#
_cell.length_a   1.000
_cell.length_b   1.000
_cell.length_c   1.000
_cell.angle_alpha   90.00
_cell.angle_beta   90.00
_cell.angle_gamma   90.00
#
_symmetry.space_group_name_H-M   'P 1'
#
loop_
_entity.id
_entity.type
_entity.pdbx_description
1 polymer ?
#
loop_
_entity_poly.entity_id
_entity_poly.type
_entity_poly.pdbx_seq_one_letter_code
_entity_poly.pdbx_strand_id
1 'polypeptide(L)' 'MPLHSNSLRTGITRVFEELEIPPHAVEVVIHEVPKENWGVGGELASERLREVKPP' A
#
# COMPACT_ATOMS: atom_id res chain seq x y z
N MET A 1 -14.20 7.03 -1.90
CA MET A 1 -14.72 5.67 -2.15
C MET A 1 -13.55 4.68 -2.00
N PRO A 2 -13.20 4.16 -0.82
CA PRO A 2 -12.07 3.22 -0.72
C PRO A 2 -12.59 1.80 -0.97
N LEU A 3 -12.45 1.32 -2.21
CA LEU A 3 -12.73 -0.07 -2.59
C LEU A 3 -11.44 -0.91 -2.75
N HIS A 4 -10.25 -0.32 -2.59
CA HIS A 4 -8.98 -0.98 -2.93
C HIS A 4 -8.26 -1.63 -1.74
N SER A 5 -8.54 -1.23 -0.50
CA SER A 5 -7.75 -1.68 0.66
C SER A 5 -8.00 -3.14 1.07
N ASN A 6 -9.13 -3.73 0.64
CA ASN A 6 -9.49 -5.11 0.99
C ASN A 6 -8.65 -6.15 0.23
N SER A 7 -8.29 -5.88 -1.03
CA SER A 7 -7.47 -6.78 -1.84
C SER A 7 -6.01 -6.82 -1.37
N LEU A 8 -5.47 -5.69 -0.89
CA LEU A 8 -4.09 -5.60 -0.40
C LEU A 8 -3.85 -6.46 0.85
N ARG A 9 -4.74 -6.37 1.86
CA ARG A 9 -4.61 -7.18 3.09
C ARG A 9 -4.63 -8.67 2.75
N THR A 10 -5.63 -9.10 1.98
CA THR A 10 -5.81 -10.51 1.62
C THR A 10 -4.64 -11.03 0.78
N GLY A 11 -4.17 -10.23 -0.19
CA GLY A 11 -3.05 -10.60 -1.05
C GLY A 11 -1.74 -10.73 -0.28
N ILE A 12 -1.44 -9.79 0.63
CA ILE A 12 -0.22 -9.85 1.45
C ILE A 12 -0.26 -11.08 2.38
N THR A 13 -1.36 -11.30 3.10
CA THR A 13 -1.49 -12.47 3.99
C THR A 13 -1.28 -13.79 3.24
N ARG A 14 -1.79 -13.91 2.01
CA ARG A 14 -1.63 -15.11 1.18
C ARG A 14 -0.17 -15.43 0.84
N VAL A 15 0.66 -14.41 0.56
CA VAL A 15 2.10 -14.61 0.30
C VAL A 15 2.80 -15.22 1.53
N PHE A 16 2.38 -14.86 2.74
CA PHE A 16 2.92 -15.46 3.97
C PHE A 16 2.42 -16.89 4.19
N GLU A 17 1.18 -17.21 3.82
CA GLU A 17 0.67 -18.59 3.84
C GLU A 17 1.49 -19.50 2.91
N GLU A 18 1.90 -19.01 1.73
CA GLU A 18 2.77 -19.74 0.79
C GLU A 18 4.18 -20.01 1.37
N LEU A 19 4.59 -19.24 2.38
CA LEU A 19 5.83 -19.43 3.15
C LEU A 19 5.59 -20.25 4.44
N GLU A 20 4.47 -20.95 4.54
CA GLU A 20 4.06 -21.79 5.68
C GLU A 20 3.82 -21.00 6.98
N ILE A 21 3.59 -19.69 6.91
CA ILE A 21 3.24 -18.85 8.06
C ILE A 21 1.71 -18.76 8.16
N PRO A 22 1.10 -19.15 9.29
CA PRO A 22 -0.35 -19.17 9.41
C PRO A 22 -0.93 -17.74 9.45
N PRO A 23 -2.15 -17.50 8.91
CA PRO A 23 -2.75 -16.16 8.84
C PRO A 23 -2.88 -15.43 10.18
N HIS A 24 -3.14 -16.17 11.27
CA HIS A 24 -3.28 -15.58 12.60
C HIS A 24 -1.96 -15.04 13.16
N ALA A 25 -0.81 -15.38 12.55
CA ALA A 25 0.50 -14.83 12.87
C ALA A 25 0.87 -13.61 12.00
N VAL A 26 -0.02 -13.19 11.08
CA VAL A 26 0.22 -12.09 10.14
C VAL A 26 -0.72 -10.92 10.45
N GLU A 27 -0.13 -9.77 10.77
CA GLU A 27 -0.86 -8.50 10.89
C GLU A 27 -0.46 -7.56 9.75
N VAL A 28 -1.46 -6.99 9.08
CA VAL A 28 -1.24 -6.04 7.96
C VAL A 28 -1.80 -4.68 8.35
N VAL A 29 -0.92 -3.69 8.46
CA VAL A 29 -1.28 -2.30 8.74
C VAL A 29 -1.14 -1.48 7.46
N ILE A 30 -2.22 -0.82 7.05
CA ILE A 30 -2.22 0.12 5.92
C ILE A 30 -2.20 1.54 6.51
N HIS A 31 -1.14 2.29 6.21
CA HIS A 31 -1.02 3.69 6.58
C HIS A 31 -0.99 4.56 5.32
N GLU A 32 -2.02 5.38 5.15
CA GLU A 32 -2.13 6.29 4.00
C GLU A 32 -1.48 7.64 4.35
N VAL A 33 -0.47 8.03 3.57
CA VAL A 33 0.19 9.34 3.67
C VAL A 33 -0.23 10.20 2.47
N PRO A 34 -0.76 11.41 2.67
CA PRO A 34 -1.05 12.33 1.57
C PRO A 34 0.20 12.62 0.74
N LYS A 35 0.03 12.78 -0.57
CA LYS A 35 1.16 12.97 -1.51
C LYS A 35 1.94 14.26 -1.23
N GLU A 36 1.31 15.23 -0.59
CA GLU A 36 1.88 16.51 -0.16
C GLU A 36 2.89 16.34 1.00
N ASN A 37 2.82 15.21 1.72
CA ASN A 37 3.68 14.90 2.85
C ASN A 37 4.75 13.84 2.52
N TRP A 38 4.92 13.49 1.24
CA TRP A 38 5.83 12.46 0.78
C TRP A 38 6.84 13.03 -0.23
N GLY A 39 8.14 12.79 -0.01
CA GLY A 39 9.21 13.21 -0.92
C GLY A 39 9.70 12.08 -1.83
N VAL A 40 9.91 12.35 -3.11
CA VAL A 40 10.52 11.41 -4.08
C VAL A 40 11.62 12.11 -4.86
N GLY A 41 12.88 11.69 -4.65
CA GLY A 41 14.02 12.26 -5.35
C GLY A 41 14.25 13.75 -5.10
N GLY A 42 13.78 14.27 -3.95
CA GLY A 42 13.89 15.68 -3.57
C GLY A 42 12.67 16.54 -3.90
N GLU A 43 11.65 16.01 -4.60
CA GLU A 43 10.43 16.72 -4.96
C GLU A 43 9.21 16.16 -4.20
N LEU A 44 8.16 16.96 -3.99
CA LEU A 44 6.91 16.48 -3.42
C LEU A 44 6.25 15.46 -4.37
N ALA A 45 5.70 14.37 -3.81
CA ALA A 45 5.02 13.35 -4.59
C ALA A 45 3.81 13.90 -5.33
N SER A 46 3.14 14.90 -4.74
CA SER A 46 2.00 15.60 -5.34
C SER A 46 2.37 16.31 -6.64
N GLU A 47 3.60 16.81 -6.73
CA GLU A 47 4.15 17.48 -7.92
C GLU A 47 4.68 16.45 -8.92
N ARG A 48 5.57 15.55 -8.46
CA ARG A 48 6.22 14.56 -9.31
C ARG A 48 5.24 13.57 -9.95
N LEU A 49 4.18 13.19 -9.24
CA LEU A 49 3.20 12.19 -9.68
C LEU A 49 1.87 12.81 -10.10
N ARG A 50 1.85 14.11 -10.42
CA ARG A 50 0.62 14.86 -10.74
C ARG A 50 -0.16 14.27 -11.91
N GLU A 51 0.54 13.77 -12.93
CA GLU A 51 -0.07 13.22 -14.14
C GLU A 51 -0.22 11.69 -14.11
N VAL A 52 0.33 11.04 -13.08
CA VAL A 52 0.22 9.59 -12.93
C VAL A 52 -1.17 9.24 -12.41
N LYS A 53 -1.96 8.61 -13.28
CA LYS A 53 -3.24 8.00 -12.88
C LYS A 53 -2.95 6.67 -12.19
N PRO A 54 -3.44 6.47 -10.95
CA PRO A 54 -3.43 5.15 -10.34
C PRO A 54 -4.17 4.15 -11.26
N PRO A 55 -3.70 2.90 -11.35
CA PRO A 55 -4.42 1.83 -12.05
C PRO A 55 -5.80 1.55 -11.42
#